data_AF-A0A316P0I1-F1
#
_entry.id   AF-A0A316P0I1-F1
#
_cell.length_a   1.000
_cell.length_b   1.000
_cell.length_c   1.000
_cell.angle_alpha   90.00
_cell.angle_beta   90.00
_cell.angle_gamma   90.00
#
_symmetry.space_group_name_H-M   'P 1'
#
loop_
_entity.id
_entity.type
_entity.pdbx_description
1 polymer ?
#
loop_
_entity_poly.entity_id
_entity_poly.type
_entity_poly.pdbx_seq_one_letter_code
_entity_poly.pdbx_strand_id
1 'polypeptide(L)'
;MTTQIFYIDEICPDYRLNNAGCKARDDVSFILNDIGFSRIVINYDYHARMTSGALSRLGFHFSAARDWADALSKVDDGSIVILQFPLMHHSIFAKGPFKKAYERGVRFILIIHDLDSIRLGAERDRSRAAKKRIYAEELSLIDLSSVLIVHNEAMKKRLVEVHSIDPERIVPLQVFDYLLSDENAYATASGPGSPVIIAGNLQRGKADYLYELPETPDFNLYGANFEDTGRHNLHYMGEFSPEELIPNLQGSFGLVWDGPSTNTCTGAFGDYLRINNPHKTSLYLAAGLPVVIWDQAALAPFIKEHGAGITVPSLSVLADALNPISTEEYTRMRENARDISKKLREGHFLKHAIDEAMLRPMP
;
A
#
# COMPACT_ATOMS: atom_id res chain seq x y z
N MET A 1 -8.90 -29.23 -18.29
CA MET A 1 -9.66 -28.75 -17.12
C MET A 1 -9.18 -27.34 -16.84
N THR A 2 -10.09 -26.37 -16.74
CA THR A 2 -9.74 -24.99 -16.33
C THR A 2 -9.32 -25.02 -14.86
N THR A 3 -8.10 -24.57 -14.54
CA THR A 3 -7.64 -24.46 -13.16
C THR A 3 -8.54 -23.49 -12.40
N GLN A 4 -9.09 -23.91 -11.27
CA GLN A 4 -9.90 -23.03 -10.42
C GLN A 4 -9.00 -22.05 -9.65
N ILE A 5 -9.45 -20.81 -9.53
CA ILE A 5 -8.73 -19.74 -8.85
C ILE A 5 -9.57 -19.28 -7.67
N PHE A 6 -8.95 -19.32 -6.49
CA PHE A 6 -9.50 -18.85 -5.24
C PHE A 6 -8.73 -17.64 -4.75
N TYR A 7 -9.36 -16.81 -3.94
CA TYR A 7 -8.66 -15.83 -3.11
C TYR A 7 -9.16 -15.88 -1.68
N ILE A 8 -8.26 -15.62 -0.73
CA ILE A 8 -8.61 -15.59 0.69
C ILE A 8 -8.77 -14.15 1.13
N ASP A 9 -9.96 -13.85 1.64
CA ASP A 9 -10.34 -12.54 2.17
C ASP A 9 -10.39 -12.59 3.70
N GLU A 10 -9.39 -11.96 4.34
CA GLU A 10 -9.29 -11.86 5.78
C GLU A 10 -10.08 -10.65 6.28
N ILE A 11 -11.26 -10.88 6.86
CA ILE A 11 -12.16 -9.82 7.31
C ILE A 11 -11.90 -9.49 8.77
N CYS A 12 -11.51 -8.24 9.06
CA CYS A 12 -11.45 -7.69 10.41
C CYS A 12 -12.48 -6.55 10.55
N PRO A 13 -13.61 -6.77 11.25
CA PRO A 13 -14.67 -5.76 11.38
C PRO A 13 -14.19 -4.44 12.00
N ASP A 14 -13.34 -4.51 13.03
CA ASP A 14 -12.93 -3.33 13.81
C ASP A 14 -11.84 -2.50 13.11
N TYR A 15 -11.05 -3.10 12.23
CA TYR A 15 -9.94 -2.42 11.54
C TYR A 15 -10.44 -1.47 10.43
N ARG A 16 -11.59 -1.78 9.82
CA ARG A 16 -12.14 -1.08 8.65
C ARG A 16 -12.82 0.26 8.94
N LEU A 17 -13.11 0.59 10.19
CA LEU A 17 -14.04 1.69 10.50
C LEU A 17 -13.50 3.10 10.28
N ASN A 18 -12.18 3.34 10.19
CA ASN A 18 -11.61 4.68 9.86
C ASN A 18 -10.14 4.65 9.37
N ASN A 19 -9.59 3.49 9.01
CA ASN A 19 -8.17 3.38 8.66
C ASN A 19 -7.97 3.23 7.16
N ALA A 20 -7.29 4.20 6.54
CA ALA A 20 -6.81 4.12 5.15
C ALA A 20 -5.94 2.88 4.87
N GLY A 21 -5.39 2.22 5.91
CA GLY A 21 -4.65 0.97 5.78
C GLY A 21 -5.50 -0.25 5.35
N CYS A 22 -6.83 -0.19 5.47
CA CYS A 22 -7.74 -1.25 5.01
C CYS A 22 -8.06 -1.13 3.52
N LYS A 23 -8.15 0.10 3.02
CA LYS A 23 -8.62 0.42 1.67
C LYS A 23 -7.88 -0.37 0.60
N ALA A 24 -6.56 -0.46 0.75
CA ALA A 24 -5.68 -1.27 -0.10
C ALA A 24 -6.16 -2.71 -0.24
N ARG A 25 -6.49 -3.34 0.89
CA ARG A 25 -6.87 -4.75 0.94
C ARG A 25 -8.30 -4.97 0.47
N ASP A 26 -9.17 -4.01 0.78
CA ASP A 26 -10.57 -4.03 0.36
C ASP A 26 -10.68 -3.86 -1.16
N ASP A 27 -9.87 -2.99 -1.76
CA ASP A 27 -9.79 -2.82 -3.22
C ASP A 27 -9.29 -4.09 -3.91
N VAL A 28 -8.24 -4.72 -3.39
CA VAL A 28 -7.76 -6.02 -3.89
C VAL A 28 -8.88 -7.06 -3.81
N SER A 29 -9.55 -7.20 -2.66
CA SER A 29 -10.65 -8.15 -2.48
C SER A 29 -11.82 -7.89 -3.43
N PHE A 30 -12.13 -6.61 -3.70
CA PHE A 30 -13.16 -6.23 -4.68
C PHE A 30 -12.75 -6.59 -6.11
N ILE A 31 -11.53 -6.26 -6.52
CA ILE A 31 -11.02 -6.55 -7.87
C ILE A 31 -11.02 -8.06 -8.11
N LEU A 32 -10.54 -8.87 -7.16
CA LEU A 32 -10.53 -10.34 -7.28
C LEU A 32 -11.93 -10.93 -7.39
N ASN A 33 -12.90 -10.33 -6.69
CA ASN A 33 -14.32 -10.70 -6.81
C ASN A 33 -14.89 -10.30 -8.18
N ASP A 34 -14.60 -9.09 -8.66
CA ASP A 34 -15.05 -8.55 -9.95
C ASP A 34 -14.56 -9.39 -11.14
N ILE A 35 -13.32 -9.91 -11.07
CA ILE A 35 -12.77 -10.84 -12.06
C ILE A 35 -13.48 -12.21 -12.04
N GLY A 36 -14.20 -12.55 -10.97
CA GLY A 36 -14.96 -13.79 -10.83
C GLY A 36 -14.21 -14.94 -10.14
N PHE A 37 -13.17 -14.63 -9.35
CA PHE A 37 -12.46 -15.65 -8.56
C PHE A 37 -13.27 -16.11 -7.35
N SER A 38 -13.05 -17.35 -6.92
CA SER A 38 -13.80 -17.95 -5.81
C SER A 38 -13.31 -17.42 -4.46
N ARG A 39 -14.17 -16.70 -3.74
CA ARG A 39 -13.84 -16.13 -2.42
C ARG A 39 -13.89 -17.16 -1.30
N ILE A 40 -12.85 -17.20 -0.47
CA ILE A 40 -12.85 -17.91 0.82
C ILE A 40 -12.64 -16.88 1.93
N VAL A 41 -13.56 -16.82 2.89
CA VAL A 41 -13.49 -15.86 4.00
C VAL A 41 -12.82 -16.47 5.21
N ILE A 42 -11.89 -15.73 5.81
CA ILE A 42 -11.37 -15.98 7.16
C ILE A 42 -11.73 -14.79 8.03
N ASN A 43 -12.47 -15.03 9.11
CA ASN A 43 -12.80 -13.99 10.07
C ASN A 43 -11.64 -13.79 11.04
N TYR A 44 -11.14 -12.57 11.10
CA TYR A 44 -10.04 -12.19 11.96
C TYR A 44 -10.55 -11.51 13.23
N ASP A 45 -10.26 -12.10 14.39
CA ASP A 45 -10.54 -11.50 15.69
C ASP A 45 -9.32 -10.66 16.17
N TYR A 46 -9.43 -9.34 16.02
CA TYR A 46 -8.40 -8.40 16.46
C TYR A 46 -8.26 -8.36 17.99
N HIS A 47 -9.37 -8.43 18.72
CA HIS A 47 -9.37 -8.39 20.18
C HIS A 47 -8.68 -9.61 20.78
N ALA A 48 -8.93 -10.80 20.24
CA ALA A 48 -8.24 -12.03 20.65
C ALA A 48 -6.73 -11.92 20.46
N ARG A 49 -6.26 -11.31 19.37
CA ARG A 49 -4.82 -11.08 19.10
C ARG A 49 -4.18 -10.10 20.08
N MET A 50 -4.92 -9.08 20.52
CA MET A 50 -4.45 -8.04 21.46
C MET A 50 -4.47 -8.47 22.93
N THR A 51 -4.96 -9.69 23.23
CA THR A 51 -4.94 -10.20 24.60
C THR A 51 -3.50 -10.34 25.14
N SER A 52 -3.27 -9.85 26.34
CA SER A 52 -1.92 -9.65 26.89
C SER A 52 -1.25 -10.94 27.41
N GLY A 53 -2.01 -12.04 27.59
CA GLY A 53 -1.53 -13.29 28.15
C GLY A 53 -0.64 -14.09 27.19
N ALA A 54 0.41 -14.74 27.70
CA ALA A 54 1.24 -15.64 26.87
C ALA A 54 0.47 -16.88 26.39
N LEU A 55 -0.39 -17.44 27.26
CA LEU A 55 -1.25 -18.60 26.94
C LEU A 55 -2.33 -18.25 25.91
N SER A 56 -2.95 -17.06 26.02
CA SER A 56 -3.95 -16.59 25.05
C SER A 56 -3.32 -16.31 23.69
N ARG A 57 -2.11 -15.72 23.64
CA ARG A 57 -1.34 -15.55 22.39
C ARG A 57 -0.98 -16.88 21.73
N LEU A 58 -0.59 -17.88 22.51
CA LEU A 58 -0.31 -19.21 21.97
C LEU A 58 -1.59 -19.89 21.47
N GLY A 59 -2.69 -19.79 22.22
CA GLY A 59 -4.01 -20.27 21.80
C GLY A 59 -4.47 -19.65 20.49
N PHE A 60 -4.24 -18.34 20.31
CA PHE A 60 -4.51 -17.62 19.06
C PHE A 60 -3.73 -18.19 17.87
N HIS A 61 -2.45 -18.56 18.05
CA HIS A 61 -1.67 -19.17 16.96
C HIS A 61 -2.22 -20.55 16.56
N PHE A 62 -2.76 -21.32 17.50
CA PHE A 62 -3.41 -22.60 17.22
C PHE A 62 -4.75 -22.43 16.53
N SER A 63 -5.61 -21.53 17.02
CA SER A 63 -6.88 -21.22 16.35
C SER A 63 -6.62 -20.75 14.93
N ALA A 64 -5.65 -19.86 14.74
CA ALA A 64 -5.31 -19.37 13.42
C ALA A 64 -4.77 -20.44 12.47
N ALA A 65 -3.93 -21.35 12.95
CA ALA A 65 -3.49 -22.48 12.12
C ALA A 65 -4.64 -23.41 11.75
N ARG A 66 -5.63 -23.60 12.63
CA ARG A 66 -6.83 -24.37 12.31
C ARG A 66 -7.69 -23.65 11.28
N ASP A 67 -7.92 -22.35 11.45
CA ASP A 67 -8.74 -21.57 10.53
C ASP A 67 -8.10 -21.53 9.12
N TRP A 68 -6.77 -21.46 9.03
CA TRP A 68 -6.03 -21.66 7.77
C TRP A 68 -6.17 -23.08 7.20
N ALA A 69 -6.11 -24.11 8.04
CA ALA A 69 -6.31 -25.49 7.59
C ALA A 69 -7.73 -25.69 7.03
N ASP A 70 -8.74 -25.18 7.72
CA ASP A 70 -10.14 -25.25 7.32
C ASP A 70 -10.37 -24.46 6.02
N ALA A 71 -9.79 -23.28 5.87
CA ALA A 71 -9.87 -22.49 4.64
C ALA A 71 -9.22 -23.21 3.45
N LEU A 72 -7.99 -23.70 3.61
CA LEU A 72 -7.25 -24.38 2.55
C LEU A 72 -7.79 -25.79 2.22
N SER A 73 -8.54 -26.41 3.14
CA SER A 73 -9.23 -27.68 2.85
C SER A 73 -10.37 -27.54 1.82
N LYS A 74 -10.92 -26.33 1.64
CA LYS A 74 -12.00 -26.03 0.69
C LYS A 74 -11.49 -25.78 -0.74
N VAL A 75 -10.18 -25.66 -0.91
CA VAL A 75 -9.53 -25.44 -2.20
C VAL A 75 -9.27 -26.79 -2.84
N ASP A 76 -9.64 -26.96 -4.10
CA ASP A 76 -9.40 -28.21 -4.84
C ASP A 76 -7.90 -28.39 -5.16
N ASP A 77 -7.45 -29.64 -5.28
CA ASP A 77 -6.07 -29.99 -5.62
C ASP A 77 -5.67 -29.37 -6.98
N GLY A 78 -4.44 -28.89 -7.09
CA GLY A 78 -3.94 -28.24 -8.32
C GLY A 78 -4.45 -26.80 -8.57
N SER A 79 -5.34 -26.27 -7.72
CA SER A 79 -5.90 -24.93 -7.84
C SER A 79 -4.89 -23.83 -7.51
N ILE A 80 -5.26 -22.59 -7.83
CA ILE A 80 -4.48 -21.38 -7.50
C ILE A 80 -5.18 -20.65 -6.35
N VAL A 81 -4.40 -20.19 -5.38
CA VAL A 81 -4.88 -19.39 -4.26
C VAL A 81 -4.12 -18.07 -4.21
N ILE A 82 -4.85 -16.97 -4.33
CA ILE A 82 -4.33 -15.60 -4.21
C ILE A 82 -4.49 -15.13 -2.76
N LEU A 83 -3.44 -14.54 -2.21
CA LEU A 83 -3.36 -14.12 -0.82
C LEU A 83 -2.80 -12.72 -0.71
N GLN A 84 -3.41 -11.93 0.16
CA GLN A 84 -2.89 -10.62 0.54
C GLN A 84 -1.87 -10.79 1.67
N PHE A 85 -0.69 -10.20 1.53
CA PHE A 85 0.44 -10.36 2.44
C PHE A 85 0.92 -9.00 2.99
N PRO A 86 1.25 -8.86 4.30
CA PRO A 86 1.31 -9.90 5.33
C PRO A 86 -0.09 -10.38 5.74
N LEU A 87 -0.21 -11.64 6.15
CA LEU A 87 -1.47 -12.21 6.64
C LEU A 87 -1.96 -11.42 7.87
N MET A 88 -3.24 -11.04 7.90
CA MET A 88 -3.85 -10.44 9.08
C MET A 88 -4.02 -11.48 10.19
N HIS A 89 -4.56 -12.65 9.84
CA HIS A 89 -4.73 -13.84 10.67
C HIS A 89 -3.42 -14.62 10.81
N HIS A 90 -2.37 -13.87 11.15
CA HIS A 90 -1.02 -14.36 11.20
C HIS A 90 -0.83 -15.46 12.26
N SER A 91 -0.11 -16.53 11.91
CA SER A 91 0.33 -17.52 12.88
C SER A 91 1.74 -18.03 12.58
N ILE A 92 2.57 -18.17 13.62
CA ILE A 92 3.85 -18.89 13.51
C ILE A 92 3.66 -20.37 13.13
N PHE A 93 2.43 -20.90 13.27
CA PHE A 93 2.05 -22.25 12.86
C PHE A 93 1.35 -22.29 11.50
N ALA A 94 1.17 -21.15 10.82
CA ALA A 94 0.51 -21.08 9.51
C ALA A 94 1.25 -21.89 8.44
N LYS A 95 2.59 -22.04 8.55
CA LYS A 95 3.36 -22.82 7.57
C LYS A 95 2.85 -24.25 7.36
N GLY A 96 2.36 -24.91 8.42
CA GLY A 96 1.87 -26.29 8.35
C GLY A 96 0.68 -26.47 7.38
N PRO A 97 -0.44 -25.76 7.58
CA PRO A 97 -1.57 -25.73 6.65
C PRO A 97 -1.18 -25.44 5.20
N PHE A 98 -0.35 -24.41 4.98
CA PHE A 98 0.08 -24.01 3.64
C PHE A 98 0.95 -25.07 2.98
N LYS A 99 1.87 -25.69 3.73
CA LYS A 99 2.70 -26.80 3.22
C LYS A 99 1.83 -27.99 2.78
N LYS A 100 0.80 -28.35 3.55
CA LYS A 100 -0.12 -29.43 3.18
C LYS A 100 -0.88 -29.11 1.90
N ALA A 101 -1.33 -27.88 1.73
CA ALA A 101 -1.97 -27.44 0.49
C ALA A 101 -0.99 -27.45 -0.69
N TYR A 102 0.25 -26.97 -0.48
CA TYR A 102 1.31 -27.04 -1.48
C TYR A 102 1.61 -28.49 -1.91
N GLU A 103 1.67 -29.43 -0.97
CA GLU A 103 1.84 -30.87 -1.24
C GLU A 103 0.67 -31.49 -2.03
N ARG A 104 -0.51 -30.86 -1.99
CA ARG A 104 -1.68 -31.20 -2.84
C ARG A 104 -1.64 -30.54 -4.22
N GLY A 105 -0.54 -29.86 -4.56
CA GLY A 105 -0.37 -29.13 -5.82
C GLY A 105 -1.08 -27.78 -5.85
N VAL A 106 -1.56 -27.26 -4.71
CA VAL A 106 -2.10 -25.89 -4.64
C VAL A 106 -0.96 -24.90 -4.85
N ARG A 107 -1.18 -23.95 -5.75
CA ARG A 107 -0.22 -22.91 -6.11
C ARG A 107 -0.62 -21.60 -5.48
N PHE A 108 0.34 -20.86 -4.92
CA PHE A 108 0.06 -19.63 -4.20
C PHE A 108 0.61 -18.41 -4.93
N ILE A 109 -0.23 -17.38 -5.08
CA ILE A 109 0.18 -16.05 -5.54
C ILE A 109 0.04 -15.10 -4.35
N LEU A 110 1.13 -14.46 -3.95
CA LEU A 110 1.11 -13.49 -2.84
C LEU A 110 1.10 -12.06 -3.40
N ILE A 111 0.11 -11.27 -3.03
CA ILE A 111 0.06 -9.82 -3.26
C ILE A 111 0.68 -9.14 -2.04
N ILE A 112 1.85 -8.54 -2.23
CA ILE A 112 2.62 -7.92 -1.17
C ILE A 112 2.14 -6.47 -0.96
N HIS A 113 1.59 -6.18 0.23
CA HIS A 113 1.23 -4.83 0.69
C HIS A 113 2.33 -4.16 1.53
N ASP A 114 3.09 -4.98 2.23
CA ASP A 114 4.18 -4.56 3.10
C ASP A 114 5.09 -5.75 3.39
N LEU A 115 6.39 -5.51 3.61
CA LEU A 115 7.34 -6.52 4.07
C LEU A 115 8.29 -5.92 5.08
N ASP A 116 8.24 -6.43 6.31
CA ASP A 116 9.11 -5.98 7.38
C ASP A 116 10.56 -6.40 7.14
N SER A 117 10.76 -7.52 6.45
CA SER A 117 12.09 -8.07 6.10
C SER A 117 12.91 -7.18 5.15
N ILE A 118 12.29 -6.28 4.39
CA ILE A 118 13.01 -5.40 3.44
C ILE A 118 13.00 -3.92 3.84
N ARG A 119 12.31 -3.56 4.92
CA ARG A 119 12.36 -2.21 5.49
C ARG A 119 13.77 -1.93 6.01
N LEU A 120 14.48 -1.02 5.33
CA LEU A 120 15.85 -0.63 5.68
C LEU A 120 15.90 -0.13 7.14
N GLY A 121 16.94 -0.51 7.88
CA GLY A 121 17.08 -0.22 9.31
C GLY A 121 16.43 -1.25 10.26
N ALA A 122 15.38 -1.96 9.83
CA ALA A 122 14.76 -3.03 10.61
C ALA A 122 15.73 -4.17 10.94
N GLU A 123 16.71 -4.43 10.08
CA GLU A 123 17.71 -5.46 10.32
C GLU A 123 18.80 -5.08 11.33
N ARG A 124 19.06 -3.78 11.54
CA ARG A 124 20.15 -3.34 12.43
C ARG A 124 19.73 -3.29 13.89
N ASP A 125 18.48 -2.92 14.16
CA ASP A 125 17.96 -2.71 15.52
C ASP A 125 17.12 -3.86 16.09
N ARG A 126 16.91 -4.95 15.33
CA ARG A 126 16.08 -6.08 15.78
C ARG A 126 16.90 -7.16 16.48
N SER A 127 16.41 -7.57 17.64
CA SER A 127 16.95 -8.71 18.39
C SER A 127 16.97 -9.98 17.53
N ARG A 128 17.86 -10.93 17.84
CA ARG A 128 17.91 -12.24 17.15
C ARG A 128 16.55 -12.96 17.13
N ALA A 129 15.75 -12.78 18.19
CA ALA A 129 14.40 -13.33 18.28
C ALA A 129 13.44 -12.68 17.28
N ALA A 130 13.51 -11.35 17.12
CA ALA A 130 12.70 -10.62 16.14
C ALA A 130 13.08 -11.01 14.70
N LYS A 131 14.37 -11.18 14.39
CA LYS A 131 14.82 -11.68 13.07
C LYS A 131 14.29 -13.08 12.76
N LYS A 132 14.41 -14.02 13.71
CA LYS A 132 13.86 -15.37 13.57
C LYS A 132 12.34 -15.36 13.40
N ARG A 133 11.65 -14.46 14.11
CA ARG A 133 10.21 -14.27 13.97
C ARG A 133 9.87 -13.82 12.55
N ILE A 134 10.43 -12.71 12.06
CA ILE A 134 10.19 -12.23 10.67
C ILE A 134 10.44 -13.33 9.64
N TYR A 135 11.53 -14.09 9.79
CA TYR A 135 11.80 -15.21 8.89
C TYR A 135 10.70 -16.28 8.94
N ALA A 136 10.26 -16.67 10.13
CA ALA A 136 9.17 -17.65 10.29
C ALA A 136 7.81 -17.12 9.79
N GLU A 137 7.56 -15.83 9.94
CA GLU A 137 6.29 -15.16 9.67
C GLU A 137 6.12 -14.76 8.20
N GLU A 138 7.18 -14.27 7.56
CA GLU A 138 7.16 -13.77 6.18
C GLU A 138 7.81 -14.73 5.20
N LEU A 139 9.10 -15.00 5.40
CA LEU A 139 9.90 -15.73 4.41
C LEU A 139 9.44 -17.17 4.25
N SER A 140 8.95 -17.79 5.32
CA SER A 140 8.50 -19.17 5.28
C SER A 140 7.27 -19.42 4.39
N LEU A 141 6.44 -18.39 4.17
CA LEU A 141 5.30 -18.43 3.26
C LEU A 141 5.69 -17.98 1.85
N ILE A 142 6.64 -17.05 1.73
CA ILE A 142 7.27 -16.70 0.45
C ILE A 142 7.94 -17.93 -0.19
N ASP A 143 8.60 -18.77 0.60
CA ASP A 143 9.20 -20.03 0.13
C ASP A 143 8.16 -21.00 -0.45
N LEU A 144 6.92 -20.95 0.05
CA LEU A 144 5.80 -21.79 -0.41
C LEU A 144 4.98 -21.13 -1.54
N SER A 145 5.32 -19.89 -1.92
CA SER A 145 4.63 -19.18 -2.98
C SER A 145 5.16 -19.55 -4.36
N SER A 146 4.30 -19.59 -5.37
CA SER A 146 4.70 -19.74 -6.76
C SER A 146 5.14 -18.39 -7.33
N VAL A 147 4.33 -17.34 -7.12
CA VAL A 147 4.55 -15.99 -7.65
C VAL A 147 4.30 -14.93 -6.57
N LEU A 148 5.08 -13.85 -6.61
CA LEU A 148 4.92 -12.65 -5.80
C LEU A 148 4.51 -11.49 -6.69
N ILE A 149 3.37 -10.86 -6.40
CA ILE A 149 3.02 -9.55 -6.93
C ILE A 149 3.51 -8.51 -5.92
N VAL A 150 4.47 -7.67 -6.34
CA VAL A 150 5.17 -6.70 -5.47
C VAL A 150 4.91 -5.29 -5.93
N HIS A 151 5.22 -4.29 -5.11
CA HIS A 151 4.87 -2.90 -5.41
C HIS A 151 5.41 -2.43 -6.77
N ASN A 152 6.73 -2.52 -6.99
CA ASN A 152 7.38 -1.98 -8.18
C ASN A 152 8.73 -2.66 -8.41
N GLU A 153 9.42 -2.25 -9.48
CA GLU A 153 10.74 -2.78 -9.85
C GLU A 153 11.81 -2.57 -8.77
N ALA A 154 11.75 -1.48 -8.01
CA ALA A 154 12.70 -1.26 -6.91
C ALA A 154 12.50 -2.30 -5.78
N MET A 155 11.25 -2.63 -5.44
CA MET A 155 10.97 -3.72 -4.50
C MET A 155 11.41 -5.08 -5.04
N LYS A 156 11.13 -5.37 -6.33
CA LYS A 156 11.58 -6.60 -6.98
C LYS A 156 13.10 -6.75 -6.88
N LYS A 157 13.85 -5.73 -7.28
CA LYS A 157 15.32 -5.70 -7.18
C LYS A 157 15.77 -5.93 -5.73
N ARG A 158 15.16 -5.27 -4.76
CA ARG A 158 15.50 -5.43 -3.34
C ARG A 158 15.27 -6.86 -2.83
N LEU A 159 14.17 -7.50 -3.23
CA LEU A 159 13.85 -8.88 -2.86
C LEU A 159 14.85 -9.89 -3.44
N VAL A 160 15.26 -9.69 -4.70
CA VAL A 160 16.30 -10.51 -5.34
C VAL A 160 17.63 -10.33 -4.59
N GLU A 161 18.02 -9.10 -4.27
CA GLU A 161 19.28 -8.79 -3.59
C GLU A 161 19.36 -9.34 -2.16
N VAL A 162 18.28 -9.21 -1.38
CA VAL A 162 18.30 -9.55 0.06
C VAL A 162 17.96 -11.00 0.31
N HIS A 163 16.99 -11.56 -0.43
CA HIS A 163 16.44 -12.89 -0.16
C HIS A 163 16.75 -13.91 -1.27
N SER A 164 17.44 -13.50 -2.35
CA SER A 164 17.78 -14.38 -3.47
C SER A 164 16.56 -15.06 -4.09
N ILE A 165 15.41 -14.37 -4.08
CA ILE A 165 14.20 -14.84 -4.73
C ILE A 165 14.40 -14.76 -6.25
N ASP A 166 14.00 -15.80 -6.97
CA ASP A 166 14.08 -15.84 -8.42
C ASP A 166 13.30 -14.65 -9.03
N PRO A 167 13.93 -13.78 -9.83
CA PRO A 167 13.27 -12.64 -10.46
C PRO A 167 12.10 -13.04 -11.38
N GLU A 168 12.08 -14.26 -11.92
CA GLU A 168 10.99 -14.77 -12.75
C GLU A 168 9.71 -15.05 -11.94
N ARG A 169 9.83 -15.20 -10.62
CA ARG A 169 8.70 -15.36 -9.70
C ARG A 169 8.12 -14.03 -9.23
N ILE A 170 8.67 -12.88 -9.64
CA ILE A 170 8.28 -11.57 -9.11
C ILE A 170 7.70 -10.70 -10.21
N VAL A 171 6.42 -10.33 -10.03
CA VAL A 171 5.65 -9.45 -10.91
C VAL A 171 5.47 -8.08 -10.23
N PRO A 172 6.00 -6.99 -10.78
CA PRO A 172 5.72 -5.65 -10.27
C PRO A 172 4.30 -5.18 -10.60
N LEU A 173 3.60 -4.64 -9.61
CA LEU A 173 2.27 -4.03 -9.74
C LEU A 173 2.32 -2.67 -10.44
N GLN A 174 3.49 -2.02 -10.44
CA GLN A 174 3.74 -0.64 -10.85
C GLN A 174 3.19 0.39 -9.87
N VAL A 175 1.87 0.46 -9.67
CA VAL A 175 1.18 1.38 -8.73
C VAL A 175 -0.07 0.69 -8.17
N PHE A 176 -0.44 0.96 -6.92
CA PHE A 176 -1.68 0.41 -6.38
C PHE A 176 -2.90 1.04 -7.06
N ASP A 177 -3.90 0.23 -7.38
CA ASP A 177 -5.23 0.71 -7.72
C ASP A 177 -5.87 1.44 -6.52
N TYR A 178 -6.89 2.26 -6.82
CA TYR A 178 -7.67 2.97 -5.82
C TYR A 178 -9.10 3.07 -6.33
N LEU A 179 -9.93 2.10 -5.93
CA LEU A 179 -11.30 2.02 -6.43
C LEU A 179 -12.17 3.11 -5.84
N LEU A 180 -13.09 3.63 -6.64
CA LEU A 180 -14.07 4.61 -6.22
C LEU A 180 -15.42 4.23 -6.82
N SER A 181 -16.50 4.36 -6.04
CA SER A 181 -17.84 4.26 -6.59
C SER A 181 -18.06 5.37 -7.60
N ASP A 182 -18.60 5.03 -8.78
CA ASP A 182 -18.83 5.96 -9.88
C ASP A 182 -19.94 6.98 -9.54
N GLU A 183 -19.57 8.01 -8.78
CA GLU A 183 -20.26 9.29 -8.66
C GLU A 183 -19.21 10.43 -8.70
N ASN A 184 -18.53 10.54 -9.84
CA ASN A 184 -18.02 11.76 -10.51
C ASN A 184 -17.50 12.99 -9.73
N ALA A 185 -17.04 12.90 -8.49
CA ALA A 185 -16.26 13.98 -7.88
C ALA A 185 -14.76 13.67 -8.01
N TYR A 186 -14.10 14.33 -8.96
CA TYR A 186 -12.66 14.61 -8.79
C TYR A 186 -12.51 15.69 -7.70
N ALA A 187 -11.32 15.77 -7.09
CA ALA A 187 -11.04 16.83 -6.15
C ALA A 187 -11.25 18.22 -6.77
N THR A 188 -11.69 19.15 -5.94
CA THR A 188 -11.84 20.55 -6.34
C THR A 188 -10.45 21.16 -6.40
N ALA A 189 -9.96 21.44 -7.61
CA ALA A 189 -8.64 22.03 -7.79
C ALA A 189 -8.73 23.41 -8.45
N SER A 190 -8.15 24.40 -7.79
CA SER A 190 -8.30 25.82 -8.13
C SER A 190 -7.08 26.41 -8.86
N GLY A 191 -6.07 25.60 -9.19
CA GLY A 191 -4.87 25.98 -9.94
C GLY A 191 -3.56 25.75 -9.18
N PRO A 192 -2.38 25.98 -9.81
CA PRO A 192 -1.08 25.65 -9.23
C PRO A 192 -0.72 26.45 -7.97
N GLY A 193 -1.29 27.64 -7.79
CA GLY A 193 -1.10 28.47 -6.58
C GLY A 193 -2.02 28.13 -5.41
N SER A 194 -2.89 27.11 -5.54
CA SER A 194 -3.75 26.66 -4.44
C SER A 194 -2.94 25.88 -3.40
N PRO A 195 -3.44 25.71 -2.16
CA PRO A 195 -2.73 24.96 -1.13
C PRO A 195 -2.35 23.54 -1.55
N VAL A 196 -1.17 23.09 -1.12
CA VAL A 196 -0.72 21.71 -1.30
C VAL A 196 -1.44 20.80 -0.31
N ILE A 197 -1.93 19.66 -0.77
CA ILE A 197 -2.74 18.73 0.00
C ILE A 197 -1.85 17.72 0.73
N ILE A 198 -2.09 17.54 2.02
CA ILE A 198 -1.50 16.48 2.84
C ILE A 198 -2.63 15.68 3.48
N ALA A 199 -2.80 14.43 3.06
CA ALA A 199 -3.78 13.49 3.61
C ALA A 199 -3.10 12.32 4.34
N GLY A 200 -3.55 12.03 5.56
CA GLY A 200 -3.10 10.87 6.33
C GLY A 200 -3.22 11.04 7.83
N ASN A 201 -2.47 10.23 8.58
CA ASN A 201 -2.32 10.42 10.01
C ASN A 201 -1.25 11.49 10.26
N LEU A 202 -1.67 12.60 10.87
CA LEU A 202 -0.91 13.83 11.04
C LEU A 202 -0.16 13.89 12.40
N GLN A 203 -0.16 12.79 13.16
CA GLN A 203 0.46 12.71 14.49
C GLN A 203 1.97 12.95 14.45
N ARG A 204 2.49 13.66 15.47
CA ARG A 204 3.93 13.69 15.76
C ARG A 204 4.49 12.29 15.98
N GLY A 205 5.73 12.07 15.58
CA GLY A 205 6.39 10.77 15.51
C GLY A 205 6.04 9.94 14.27
N LYS A 206 4.99 10.31 13.52
CA LYS A 206 4.62 9.67 12.24
C LYS A 206 4.78 10.61 11.05
N ALA A 207 4.36 11.86 11.20
CA ALA A 207 4.46 12.89 10.17
C ALA A 207 5.26 14.10 10.67
N ASP A 208 6.44 13.87 11.28
CA ASP A 208 7.23 14.96 11.89
C ASP A 208 7.58 16.08 10.91
N TYR A 209 7.84 15.74 9.64
CA TYR A 209 8.09 16.72 8.58
C TYR A 209 6.98 17.78 8.46
N LEU A 210 5.73 17.44 8.78
CA LEU A 210 4.58 18.35 8.70
C LEU A 210 4.79 19.57 9.59
N TYR A 211 5.38 19.35 10.76
CA TYR A 211 5.61 20.39 11.75
C TYR A 211 6.82 21.28 11.43
N GLU A 212 7.61 20.88 10.43
CA GLU A 212 8.78 21.59 9.92
C GLU A 212 8.57 22.15 8.50
N LEU A 213 7.34 22.12 7.97
CA LEU A 213 7.02 22.62 6.63
C LEU A 213 7.50 24.06 6.42
N PRO A 214 7.84 24.48 5.20
CA PRO A 214 8.14 25.88 4.90
C PRO A 214 6.91 26.77 5.13
N GLU A 215 7.11 28.08 5.28
CA GLU A 215 6.02 29.07 5.42
C GLU A 215 5.25 29.30 4.11
N THR A 216 5.82 28.88 2.98
CA THR A 216 5.16 28.91 1.66
C THR A 216 5.46 27.60 0.92
N PRO A 217 4.52 27.03 0.16
CA PRO A 217 3.14 27.49 -0.07
C PRO A 217 2.23 27.26 1.15
N ASP A 218 0.94 27.52 0.98
CA ASP A 218 -0.11 27.06 1.92
C ASP A 218 -0.33 25.55 1.80
N PHE A 219 -0.81 24.93 2.87
CA PHE A 219 -1.11 23.50 2.94
C PHE A 219 -2.51 23.24 3.49
N ASN A 220 -3.26 22.36 2.83
CA ASN A 220 -4.52 21.83 3.35
C ASN A 220 -4.29 20.42 3.93
N LEU A 221 -4.63 20.26 5.21
CA LEU A 221 -4.34 19.06 6.00
C LEU A 221 -5.62 18.26 6.23
N TYR A 222 -5.60 16.97 5.89
CA TYR A 222 -6.73 16.05 6.02
C TYR A 222 -6.33 14.81 6.82
N GLY A 223 -7.08 14.50 7.88
CA GLY A 223 -6.97 13.26 8.64
C GLY A 223 -6.64 13.42 10.12
N ALA A 224 -6.55 12.28 10.82
CA ALA A 224 -6.53 12.22 12.28
C ALA A 224 -5.24 12.79 12.91
N ASN A 225 -5.37 13.18 14.19
CA ASN A 225 -4.27 13.49 15.11
C ASN A 225 -3.39 14.69 14.72
N PHE A 226 -3.95 15.69 14.05
CA PHE A 226 -3.24 16.96 13.86
C PHE A 226 -3.13 17.73 15.17
N GLU A 227 -1.91 18.14 15.50
CA GLU A 227 -1.65 19.06 16.61
C GLU A 227 -1.49 20.48 16.05
N ASP A 228 -2.44 21.36 16.32
CA ASP A 228 -2.39 22.74 15.81
C ASP A 228 -1.12 23.46 16.30
N THR A 229 -0.37 24.01 15.35
CA THR A 229 0.86 24.76 15.59
C THR A 229 0.67 26.28 15.61
N GLY A 230 -0.54 26.77 15.33
CA GLY A 230 -0.84 28.20 15.17
C GLY A 230 -0.21 28.83 13.90
N ARG A 231 0.16 28.01 12.92
CA ARG A 231 0.81 28.46 11.69
C ARG A 231 -0.24 28.85 10.66
N HIS A 232 -0.16 30.07 10.14
CA HIS A 232 -1.16 30.63 9.23
C HIS A 232 -1.23 29.94 7.86
N ASN A 233 -0.16 29.26 7.44
CA ASN A 233 -0.07 28.58 6.16
C ASN A 233 -0.49 27.09 6.23
N LEU A 234 -0.97 26.62 7.40
CA LEU A 234 -1.47 25.25 7.61
C LEU A 234 -2.96 25.28 7.92
N HIS A 235 -3.77 24.76 7.01
CA HIS A 235 -5.23 24.77 7.10
C HIS A 235 -5.73 23.36 7.41
N TYR A 236 -6.20 23.12 8.64
CA TYR A 236 -6.80 21.84 9.00
C TYR A 236 -8.23 21.72 8.46
N MET A 237 -8.45 20.77 7.57
CA MET A 237 -9.70 20.59 6.84
C MET A 237 -10.60 19.49 7.44
N GLY A 238 -10.11 18.77 8.45
CA GLY A 238 -10.85 17.71 9.14
C GLY A 238 -10.42 16.29 8.76
N GLU A 239 -11.12 15.32 9.33
CA GLU A 239 -10.93 13.89 9.08
C GLU A 239 -12.13 13.35 8.31
N PHE A 240 -11.86 12.59 7.24
CA PHE A 240 -12.87 12.04 6.35
C PHE A 240 -12.61 10.54 6.14
N SER A 241 -13.70 9.78 5.94
CA SER A 241 -13.59 8.41 5.45
C SER A 241 -12.97 8.37 4.04
N PRO A 242 -12.37 7.25 3.60
CA PRO A 242 -11.85 7.12 2.23
C PRO A 242 -12.89 7.49 1.15
N GLU A 243 -14.16 7.16 1.37
CA GLU A 243 -15.28 7.44 0.48
C GLU A 243 -15.62 8.94 0.41
N GLU A 244 -15.55 9.65 1.54
CA GLU A 244 -15.86 11.08 1.63
C GLU A 244 -14.65 11.97 1.31
N LEU A 245 -13.42 11.44 1.41
CA LEU A 245 -12.21 12.24 1.33
C LEU A 245 -12.08 12.94 -0.02
N ILE A 246 -12.22 12.22 -1.13
CA ILE A 246 -11.99 12.78 -2.47
C ILE A 246 -12.94 13.94 -2.82
N PRO A 247 -14.26 13.83 -2.61
CA PRO A 247 -15.17 14.97 -2.77
C PRO A 247 -14.80 16.20 -1.93
N ASN A 248 -14.18 16.00 -0.76
CA ASN A 248 -13.78 17.07 0.15
C ASN A 248 -12.34 17.58 -0.06
N LEU A 249 -11.55 16.94 -0.93
CA LEU A 249 -10.20 17.39 -1.25
C LEU A 249 -10.25 18.71 -2.03
N GLN A 250 -9.55 19.71 -1.48
CA GLN A 250 -9.39 21.05 -2.04
C GLN A 250 -7.91 21.42 -2.05
N GLY A 251 -7.39 21.87 -3.19
CA GLY A 251 -5.98 22.28 -3.31
C GLY A 251 -5.40 22.13 -4.71
N SER A 252 -4.07 22.08 -4.80
CA SER A 252 -3.32 22.03 -6.05
C SER A 252 -2.70 20.65 -6.31
N PHE A 253 -1.71 20.28 -5.51
CA PHE A 253 -0.94 19.05 -5.62
C PHE A 253 -1.13 18.18 -4.39
N GLY A 254 -1.16 16.86 -4.57
CA GLY A 254 -1.04 15.93 -3.46
C GLY A 254 0.43 15.71 -3.08
N LEU A 255 0.79 15.92 -1.82
CA LEU A 255 2.16 15.70 -1.34
C LEU A 255 2.39 14.24 -0.93
N VAL A 256 3.40 13.61 -1.52
CA VAL A 256 3.89 12.28 -1.16
C VAL A 256 5.28 12.43 -0.54
N TRP A 257 5.28 12.47 0.79
CA TRP A 257 6.47 12.64 1.63
C TRP A 257 6.31 11.83 2.93
N ASP A 258 7.38 11.23 3.42
CA ASP A 258 7.45 10.55 4.71
C ASP A 258 8.87 10.66 5.27
N GLY A 259 9.00 10.81 6.58
CA GLY A 259 10.28 10.95 7.26
C GLY A 259 10.25 12.00 8.36
N PRO A 260 11.36 12.12 9.11
CA PRO A 260 11.40 12.99 10.28
C PRO A 260 11.56 14.48 9.93
N SER A 261 11.90 14.83 8.69
CA SER A 261 12.25 16.20 8.31
C SER A 261 11.81 16.58 6.90
N THR A 262 11.84 17.88 6.62
CA THR A 262 11.58 18.44 5.29
C THR A 262 12.75 18.35 4.32
N ASN A 263 13.96 18.07 4.80
CA ASN A 263 15.17 18.06 3.97
C ASN A 263 15.28 16.82 3.10
N THR A 264 14.84 15.67 3.62
CA THR A 264 14.93 14.38 2.93
C THR A 264 14.01 13.36 3.62
N CYS A 265 13.61 12.34 2.86
CA CYS A 265 12.89 11.19 3.40
C CYS A 265 13.91 10.17 3.95
N THR A 266 14.14 10.20 5.27
CA THR A 266 15.07 9.27 5.96
C THR A 266 14.37 8.49 7.07
N GLY A 267 15.10 7.56 7.68
CA GLY A 267 14.58 6.66 8.71
C GLY A 267 13.71 5.56 8.10
N ALA A 268 13.12 4.72 8.95
CA ALA A 268 12.41 3.51 8.51
C ALA A 268 11.28 3.81 7.50
N PHE A 269 10.55 4.93 7.68
CA PHE A 269 9.49 5.33 6.76
C PHE A 269 10.02 5.96 5.47
N GLY A 270 10.99 6.88 5.57
CA GLY A 270 11.55 7.54 4.40
C GLY A 270 12.36 6.60 3.50
N ASP A 271 13.13 5.69 4.08
CA ASP A 271 13.86 4.67 3.31
C ASP A 271 12.91 3.69 2.62
N TYR A 272 11.74 3.43 3.20
CA TYR A 272 10.73 2.56 2.59
C TYR A 272 10.08 3.20 1.36
N LEU A 273 10.00 4.54 1.28
CA LEU A 273 9.54 5.24 0.07
C LEU A 273 10.37 4.93 -1.17
N ARG A 274 11.62 4.48 -1.01
CA ARG A 274 12.51 4.11 -2.12
C ARG A 274 12.14 2.80 -2.79
N ILE A 275 11.30 2.00 -2.15
CA ILE A 275 10.94 0.67 -2.65
C ILE A 275 9.43 0.40 -2.65
N ASN A 276 8.61 1.16 -1.92
CA ASN A 276 7.17 0.91 -1.86
C ASN A 276 6.38 1.72 -2.91
N ASN A 277 5.09 1.42 -2.99
CA ASN A 277 4.07 2.23 -3.64
C ASN A 277 3.23 2.88 -2.54
N PRO A 278 3.42 4.16 -2.22
CA PRO A 278 2.58 4.84 -1.24
C PRO A 278 1.13 4.90 -1.73
N HIS A 279 0.18 4.42 -0.93
CA HIS A 279 -1.25 4.55 -1.25
C HIS A 279 -1.71 6.00 -1.43
N LYS A 280 -1.01 6.96 -0.80
CA LYS A 280 -1.26 8.40 -1.00
C LYS A 280 -1.09 8.80 -2.46
N THR A 281 -0.11 8.23 -3.18
CA THR A 281 0.07 8.50 -4.61
C THR A 281 -1.16 8.08 -5.40
N SER A 282 -1.63 6.85 -5.18
CA SER A 282 -2.84 6.33 -5.83
C SER A 282 -4.09 7.14 -5.47
N LEU A 283 -4.23 7.56 -4.22
CA LEU A 283 -5.32 8.43 -3.76
C LEU A 283 -5.36 9.73 -4.57
N TYR A 284 -4.25 10.46 -4.66
CA TYR A 284 -4.23 11.77 -5.33
C TYR A 284 -4.44 11.64 -6.84
N LEU A 285 -3.82 10.64 -7.48
CA LEU A 285 -4.03 10.36 -8.89
C LEU A 285 -5.48 9.96 -9.15
N ALA A 286 -6.06 9.09 -8.32
CA ALA A 286 -7.47 8.72 -8.39
C ALA A 286 -8.40 9.91 -8.13
N ALA A 287 -7.97 10.91 -7.35
CA ALA A 287 -8.68 12.18 -7.16
C ALA A 287 -8.49 13.17 -8.32
N GLY A 288 -7.71 12.82 -9.36
CA GLY A 288 -7.44 13.67 -10.52
C GLY A 288 -6.54 14.86 -10.20
N LEU A 289 -5.66 14.69 -9.20
CA LEU A 289 -4.68 15.67 -8.76
C LEU A 289 -3.27 15.23 -9.15
N PRO A 290 -2.43 16.15 -9.65
CA PRO A 290 -1.02 15.87 -9.82
C PRO A 290 -0.32 15.76 -8.47
N VAL A 291 0.82 15.07 -8.47
CA VAL A 291 1.55 14.73 -7.24
C VAL A 291 2.87 15.51 -7.15
N VAL A 292 3.20 16.01 -5.97
CA VAL A 292 4.59 16.37 -5.61
C VAL A 292 5.16 15.18 -4.83
N ILE A 293 6.23 14.58 -5.33
CA ILE A 293 6.84 13.40 -4.70
C ILE A 293 8.34 13.61 -4.47
N TRP A 294 8.87 13.00 -3.42
CA TRP A 294 10.31 12.97 -3.21
C TRP A 294 11.04 12.35 -4.41
N ASP A 295 12.10 13.00 -4.88
CA ASP A 295 12.81 12.66 -6.10
C ASP A 295 13.49 11.28 -6.09
N GLN A 296 13.71 10.71 -4.91
CA GLN A 296 14.28 9.37 -4.75
C GLN A 296 13.25 8.31 -4.32
N ALA A 297 11.96 8.63 -4.34
CA ALA A 297 10.90 7.65 -4.13
C ALA A 297 10.79 6.68 -5.32
N ALA A 298 10.35 5.44 -5.07
CA ALA A 298 10.23 4.42 -6.11
C ALA A 298 9.26 4.82 -7.24
N LEU A 299 8.22 5.59 -6.92
CA LEU A 299 7.23 6.09 -7.87
C LEU A 299 7.63 7.41 -8.55
N ALA A 300 8.76 8.03 -8.18
CA ALA A 300 9.20 9.27 -8.81
C ALA A 300 9.39 9.15 -10.34
N PRO A 301 9.99 8.07 -10.88
CA PRO A 301 10.06 7.86 -12.33
C PRO A 301 8.68 7.72 -12.99
N PHE A 302 7.76 6.97 -12.38
CA PHE A 302 6.40 6.78 -12.87
C PHE A 302 5.64 8.11 -12.99
N ILE A 303 5.74 8.98 -11.97
CA ILE A 303 5.11 10.31 -11.99
C ILE A 303 5.69 11.19 -13.11
N LYS A 304 7.01 11.16 -13.31
CA LYS A 304 7.68 11.92 -14.37
C LYS A 304 7.31 11.41 -15.76
N GLU A 305 7.36 10.09 -15.97
CA GLU A 305 7.07 9.45 -17.26
C GLU A 305 5.66 9.77 -17.74
N HIS A 306 4.68 9.75 -16.84
CA HIS A 306 3.31 10.10 -17.17
C HIS A 306 3.01 11.60 -17.10
N GLY A 307 3.96 12.45 -16.72
CA GLY A 307 3.74 13.89 -16.57
C GLY A 307 2.59 14.23 -15.62
N ALA A 308 2.37 13.42 -14.57
CA ALA A 308 1.26 13.54 -13.62
C ALA A 308 1.68 14.21 -12.31
N GLY A 309 2.71 15.06 -12.35
CA GLY A 309 3.28 15.69 -11.18
C GLY A 309 4.73 16.13 -11.36
N ILE A 310 5.34 16.53 -10.25
CA ILE A 310 6.74 16.97 -10.16
C ILE A 310 7.46 16.24 -9.05
N THR A 311 8.79 16.31 -9.08
CA THR A 311 9.63 15.73 -8.03
C THR A 311 10.50 16.77 -7.37
N VAL A 312 10.65 16.68 -6.06
CA VAL A 312 11.50 17.62 -5.29
C VAL A 312 12.49 16.85 -4.40
N PRO A 313 13.73 17.33 -4.26
CA PRO A 313 14.73 16.71 -3.38
C PRO A 313 14.48 17.01 -1.89
N SER A 314 13.85 18.15 -1.60
CA SER A 314 13.49 18.64 -0.27
C SER A 314 12.20 19.47 -0.36
N LEU A 315 11.47 19.61 0.75
CA LEU A 315 10.33 20.53 0.82
C LEU A 315 10.76 22.00 0.95
N SER A 316 12.03 22.26 1.29
CA SER A 316 12.58 23.62 1.33
C SER A 316 12.60 24.33 -0.03
N VAL A 317 12.65 23.58 -1.13
CA VAL A 317 12.59 24.10 -2.51
C VAL A 317 11.18 24.02 -3.11
N LEU A 318 10.17 23.66 -2.31
CA LEU A 318 8.83 23.40 -2.82
C LEU A 318 8.21 24.65 -3.47
N ALA A 319 8.32 25.81 -2.83
CA ALA A 319 7.82 27.06 -3.40
C ALA A 319 8.50 27.37 -4.75
N ASP A 320 9.82 27.24 -4.83
CA ASP A 320 10.59 27.48 -6.05
C ASP A 320 10.25 26.50 -7.17
N ALA A 321 9.87 25.27 -6.84
CA ALA A 321 9.45 24.26 -7.80
C ALA A 321 8.01 24.50 -8.32
N LEU A 322 7.14 25.08 -7.49
CA LEU A 322 5.73 25.32 -7.84
C LEU A 322 5.51 26.67 -8.55
N ASN A 323 6.20 27.73 -8.15
CA ASN A 323 6.02 29.09 -8.66
C ASN A 323 6.13 29.22 -10.20
N PRO A 324 7.03 28.50 -10.91
CA PRO A 324 7.15 28.61 -12.36
C PRO A 324 6.05 27.90 -13.14
N ILE A 325 5.25 27.04 -12.48
CA ILE A 325 4.25 26.19 -13.16
C ILE A 325 3.09 27.07 -13.63
N SER A 326 2.92 27.14 -14.95
CA SER A 326 1.81 27.87 -15.54
C SER A 326 0.47 27.17 -15.31
N THR A 327 -0.63 27.91 -15.47
CA THR A 327 -1.98 27.31 -15.38
C THR A 327 -2.17 26.23 -16.45
N GLU A 328 -1.63 26.44 -17.65
CA GLU A 328 -1.69 25.48 -18.75
C GLU A 328 -0.87 24.22 -18.44
N GLU A 329 0.32 24.37 -17.87
CA GLU A 329 1.14 23.24 -17.46
C GLU A 329 0.48 22.41 -16.36
N TYR A 330 -0.04 23.09 -15.33
CA TYR A 330 -0.81 22.43 -14.26
C TYR A 330 -2.05 21.71 -14.81
N THR A 331 -2.77 22.32 -15.76
CA THR A 331 -3.93 21.71 -16.42
C THR A 331 -3.55 20.43 -17.15
N ARG A 332 -2.44 20.42 -17.90
CA ARG A 332 -1.92 19.19 -18.52
C ARG A 332 -1.59 18.11 -17.50
N MET A 333 -0.94 18.47 -16.39
CA MET A 333 -0.64 17.48 -15.34
C MET A 333 -1.91 16.88 -14.72
N ARG A 334 -2.98 17.68 -14.57
CA ARG A 334 -4.29 17.20 -14.12
C ARG A 334 -4.93 16.25 -15.12
N GLU A 335 -4.88 16.56 -16.41
CA GLU A 335 -5.39 15.67 -17.46
C GLU A 335 -4.67 14.32 -17.44
N ASN A 336 -3.34 14.34 -17.35
CA ASN A 336 -2.53 13.13 -17.21
C ASN A 336 -2.89 12.35 -15.94
N ALA A 337 -3.05 13.02 -14.79
CA ALA A 337 -3.48 12.37 -13.55
C ALA A 337 -4.87 11.73 -13.70
N ARG A 338 -5.81 12.37 -14.39
CA ARG A 338 -7.15 11.82 -14.68
C ARG A 338 -7.11 10.63 -15.63
N ASP A 339 -6.18 10.60 -16.59
CA ASP A 339 -6.01 9.43 -17.45
C ASP A 339 -5.46 8.22 -16.70
N ILE A 340 -4.52 8.43 -15.77
CA ILE A 340 -4.10 7.38 -14.84
C ILE A 340 -5.26 6.99 -13.91
N SER A 341 -6.03 7.98 -13.43
CA SER A 341 -7.17 7.75 -12.54
C SER A 341 -8.17 6.74 -13.09
N LYS A 342 -8.47 6.77 -14.39
CA LYS A 342 -9.43 5.82 -15.00
C LYS A 342 -8.95 4.38 -14.77
N LYS A 343 -7.67 4.11 -15.01
CA LYS A 343 -7.05 2.80 -14.78
C LYS A 343 -7.08 2.40 -13.30
N LEU A 344 -6.70 3.32 -12.42
CA LEU A 344 -6.68 3.07 -10.96
C LEU A 344 -8.07 2.74 -10.40
N ARG A 345 -9.10 3.44 -10.86
CA ARG A 345 -10.48 3.28 -10.37
C ARG A 345 -11.13 1.98 -10.85
N GLU A 346 -10.64 1.40 -11.95
CA GLU A 346 -11.16 0.17 -12.55
C GLU A 346 -10.37 -1.10 -12.13
N GLY A 347 -9.31 -0.94 -11.32
CA GLY A 347 -8.48 -2.06 -10.88
C GLY A 347 -7.50 -2.57 -11.95
N HIS A 348 -7.16 -1.74 -12.94
CA HIS A 348 -6.38 -2.13 -14.11
C HIS A 348 -5.01 -2.72 -13.75
N PHE A 349 -4.29 -2.10 -12.80
CA PHE A 349 -2.91 -2.50 -12.51
C PHE A 349 -2.86 -3.88 -11.86
N LEU A 350 -3.74 -4.17 -10.91
CA LEU A 350 -3.84 -5.48 -10.30
C LEU A 350 -4.35 -6.53 -11.29
N LYS A 351 -5.36 -6.21 -12.12
CA LYS A 351 -5.85 -7.11 -13.18
C LYS A 351 -4.69 -7.54 -14.09
N HIS A 352 -3.89 -6.57 -14.54
CA HIS A 352 -2.71 -6.83 -15.38
C HIS A 352 -1.64 -7.65 -14.66
N ALA A 353 -1.32 -7.33 -13.40
CA ALA A 353 -0.34 -8.08 -12.61
C ALA A 353 -0.78 -9.53 -12.35
N ILE A 354 -2.08 -9.77 -12.18
CA ILE A 354 -2.64 -11.12 -12.06
C ILE A 354 -2.46 -11.87 -13.38
N ASP A 355 -2.83 -11.27 -14.51
CA ASP A 355 -2.65 -11.90 -15.83
C ASP A 355 -1.19 -12.29 -16.07
N GLU A 356 -0.24 -11.41 -15.76
CA GLU A 356 1.19 -11.71 -15.85
C GLU A 356 1.60 -12.83 -14.88
N ALA A 357 1.13 -12.79 -13.64
CA ALA A 357 1.42 -13.82 -12.64
C ALA A 357 0.92 -15.20 -13.07
N MET A 358 -0.22 -15.28 -13.75
CA MET A 358 -0.78 -16.54 -14.26
C MET A 358 0.03 -17.12 -15.42
N LEU A 359 0.81 -16.31 -16.15
CA LEU A 359 1.68 -16.75 -17.24
C LEU A 359 3.04 -17.26 -16.75
N ARG A 360 3.45 -16.92 -15.52
CA ARG A 360 4.74 -17.34 -14.99
C ARG A 360 4.77 -18.85 -14.75
N PRO A 361 5.90 -19.52 -15.02
CA PRO A 361 6.05 -20.93 -14.70
C PRO A 361 5.87 -21.10 -13.20
N MET A 362 4.85 -21.88 -12.83
CA MET A 362 4.62 -22.18 -11.43
C MET A 362 5.35 -23.50 -11.11
N PRO A 363 6.24 -23.51 -10.10
CA PRO A 363 7.08 -24.66 -9.77
C PRO A 363 6.28 -25.90 -9.34
#